data_AF-N1QE71-F1
#
_entry.id   AF-N1QE71-F1
#
_cell.length_a   1.000
_cell.length_b   1.000
_cell.length_c   1.000
_cell.angle_alpha   90.00
_cell.angle_beta   90.00
_cell.angle_gamma   90.00
#
_symmetry.space_group_name_H-M   'P 1'
#
loop_
_entity.id
_entity.type
_entity.pdbx_description
1 polymer ?
#
loop_
_entity_poly.entity_id
_entity_poly.type
_entity_poly.pdbx_seq_one_letter_code
_entity_poly.pdbx_strand_id
1 'polypeptide(L)'
;MAPLLSRKKDLIYLVFFTIHIPIVFLVDIYPLYPPSLIPTFMTSLRTWYIATYRDANFVSPPAWFMLYSWLELFYHAPLSIWAIGALLRDDPRVPGHLLAYAMQTAVTTATCIADFLSWEDLSGKEKVELGKLYVPYLAVSVFMGLDMLGRLNAKLSSGRLVDGRLKKGN
;
A
#
# COMPACT_ATOMS: atom_id res chain seq x y z
N MET A 1 7.79 21.20 15.07
CA MET A 1 7.13 20.14 14.26
C MET A 1 5.85 20.74 13.70
N ALA A 2 5.63 20.65 12.39
CA ALA A 2 4.44 21.25 11.79
C ALA A 2 3.19 20.39 12.11
N PRO A 3 2.04 20.99 12.49
CA PRO A 3 0.82 20.25 12.75
C PRO A 3 0.42 19.38 11.56
N LEU A 4 -0.15 18.19 11.79
CA LEU A 4 -0.49 17.26 10.72
C LEU A 4 -1.43 17.88 9.66
N LEU A 5 -2.38 18.71 10.09
CA LEU A 5 -3.31 19.40 9.19
C LEU A 5 -2.61 20.35 8.20
N SER A 6 -1.39 20.81 8.53
CA SER A 6 -0.55 21.59 7.60
C SER A 6 0.26 20.71 6.64
N ARG A 7 0.45 19.43 6.97
CA ARG A 7 1.18 18.43 6.18
C ARG A 7 0.19 17.60 5.33
N LYS A 8 -0.43 18.24 4.33
CA LYS A 8 -1.53 17.64 3.53
C LYS A 8 -1.24 16.25 2.97
N LYS A 9 -0.02 16.00 2.49
CA LYS A 9 0.40 14.68 1.97
C LYS A 9 0.44 13.62 3.07
N ASP A 10 0.97 13.98 4.24
CA ASP A 10 1.06 13.09 5.40
C ASP A 10 -0.33 12.75 5.94
N LEU A 11 -1.28 13.68 5.85
CA LEU A 11 -2.68 13.42 6.16
C LEU A 11 -3.31 12.40 5.21
N ILE A 12 -3.03 12.49 3.90
CA ILE A 12 -3.47 11.48 2.92
C ILE A 12 -2.91 10.11 3.28
N TYR A 13 -1.63 10.01 3.60
CA TYR A 13 -1.01 8.74 3.99
C TYR A 13 -1.58 8.21 5.30
N LEU A 14 -1.87 9.08 6.27
CA LEU A 14 -2.48 8.68 7.53
C LEU A 14 -3.85 8.04 7.30
N VAL A 15 -4.69 8.70 6.50
CA VAL A 15 -6.03 8.20 6.15
C VAL A 15 -5.91 6.87 5.40
N PHE A 16 -5.00 6.79 4.42
CA PHE A 16 -4.73 5.58 3.68
C PHE A 16 -4.35 4.42 4.60
N PHE A 17 -3.33 4.56 5.47
CA PHE A 17 -2.92 3.50 6.38
C PHE A 17 -4.00 3.12 7.40
N THR A 18 -4.80 4.09 7.85
CA THR A 18 -5.92 3.84 8.78
C THR A 18 -6.99 2.97 8.13
N ILE A 19 -7.32 3.22 6.86
CA ILE A 19 -8.29 2.43 6.09
C ILE A 19 -7.68 1.08 5.66
N HIS A 20 -6.39 1.06 5.35
CA HIS A 20 -5.72 -0.12 4.82
C HIS A 20 -5.58 -1.23 5.88
N ILE A 21 -5.32 -0.88 7.16
CA ILE A 21 -5.21 -1.88 8.25
C ILE A 21 -6.42 -2.84 8.29
N PRO A 22 -7.68 -2.40 8.43
CA PRO A 22 -8.80 -3.33 8.44
C PRO A 22 -8.94 -4.08 7.11
N ILE A 23 -8.59 -3.49 5.97
CA ILE A 23 -8.63 -4.18 4.68
C ILE A 23 -7.65 -5.35 4.65
N VAL A 24 -6.41 -5.15 5.12
CA VAL A 24 -5.41 -6.23 5.20
C VAL A 24 -5.94 -7.40 6.02
N PHE A 25 -6.50 -7.12 7.21
CA PHE A 25 -6.98 -8.17 8.11
C PHE A 25 -8.27 -8.84 7.67
N LEU A 26 -9.16 -8.13 6.95
CA LEU A 26 -10.47 -8.65 6.56
C LEU A 26 -10.49 -9.28 5.16
N VAL A 27 -9.59 -8.84 4.28
CA VAL A 27 -9.61 -9.18 2.85
C VAL A 27 -8.31 -9.87 2.44
N ASP A 28 -7.17 -9.19 2.61
CA ASP A 28 -5.92 -9.61 1.94
C ASP A 28 -5.31 -10.87 2.55
N ILE A 29 -5.36 -11.00 3.88
CA ILE A 29 -4.84 -12.16 4.60
C ILE A 29 -5.91 -13.22 4.87
N TYR A 30 -7.13 -13.06 4.34
CA TYR A 30 -8.20 -14.07 4.44
C TYR A 30 -7.71 -15.51 4.25
N PRO A 31 -6.91 -15.85 3.20
CA PRO A 31 -6.49 -17.24 2.99
C PRO A 31 -5.51 -17.77 4.05
N LEU A 32 -4.94 -16.90 4.88
CA LEU A 32 -3.97 -17.26 5.92
C LEU A 32 -4.64 -17.62 7.26
N TYR A 33 -5.92 -17.28 7.45
CA TYR A 33 -6.61 -17.63 8.69
C TYR A 33 -6.88 -19.14 8.78
N PRO A 34 -6.70 -19.76 9.96
CA PRO A 34 -7.29 -21.06 10.21
C PRO A 34 -8.82 -20.94 10.14
N PRO A 35 -9.54 -21.97 9.64
CA PRO A 35 -11.00 -21.91 9.47
C PRO A 35 -11.77 -21.50 10.73
N SER A 36 -11.27 -21.85 11.92
CA SER A 36 -11.89 -21.51 13.20
C SER A 36 -11.86 -20.02 13.56
N LEU A 37 -10.99 -19.23 12.94
CA LEU A 37 -10.85 -17.79 13.19
C LEU A 37 -11.55 -16.93 12.16
N ILE A 38 -12.17 -17.52 11.13
CA ILE A 38 -12.86 -16.78 10.07
C ILE A 38 -14.31 -16.54 10.49
N PRO A 39 -14.70 -15.29 10.83
CA PRO A 39 -16.08 -14.98 11.11
C PRO A 39 -16.91 -15.06 9.82
N THR A 40 -18.19 -15.42 9.95
CA THR A 40 -19.10 -15.60 8.81
C THR A 40 -19.15 -14.39 7.88
N PHE A 41 -19.13 -13.16 8.42
CA PHE A 41 -19.20 -11.96 7.60
C PHE A 41 -18.00 -11.80 6.65
N MET A 42 -16.81 -12.27 7.03
CA MET A 42 -15.62 -12.22 6.17
C MET A 42 -15.80 -13.16 4.96
N THR A 43 -16.33 -14.35 5.20
CA THR A 43 -16.67 -15.28 4.11
C THR A 43 -17.77 -14.70 3.23
N SER A 44 -18.82 -14.10 3.80
CA SER A 44 -19.89 -13.45 3.03
C SER A 44 -19.35 -12.30 2.17
N LEU A 45 -18.46 -11.46 2.72
CA LEU A 45 -17.80 -10.38 1.99
C LEU A 45 -16.98 -10.93 0.83
N ARG A 46 -16.17 -11.98 1.07
CA ARG A 46 -15.36 -12.62 0.04
C ARG A 46 -16.22 -13.25 -1.07
N THR A 47 -17.30 -13.94 -0.70
CA THR A 47 -18.22 -14.54 -1.68
C THR A 47 -18.91 -13.46 -2.52
N TRP A 48 -19.38 -12.38 -1.89
CA TRP A 48 -19.94 -11.23 -2.61
C TRP A 48 -18.91 -10.60 -3.56
N TYR A 49 -17.67 -10.42 -3.10
CA TYR A 49 -16.59 -9.86 -3.91
C TYR A 49 -16.32 -10.72 -5.16
N ILE A 50 -16.15 -12.03 -4.96
CA ILE A 50 -15.94 -12.98 -6.07
C ILE A 50 -17.10 -12.96 -7.06
N ALA A 51 -18.34 -12.96 -6.56
CA ALA A 51 -19.53 -12.92 -7.41
C ALA A 51 -19.64 -11.60 -8.21
N THR A 52 -19.21 -10.49 -7.62
CA THR A 52 -19.31 -9.14 -8.22
C THR A 52 -18.20 -8.89 -9.24
N TYR A 53 -16.97 -9.27 -8.91
CA TYR A 53 -15.78 -8.86 -9.66
C TYR A 53 -15.12 -9.98 -10.46
N ARG A 54 -15.47 -11.25 -10.17
CA ARG A 54 -14.90 -12.45 -10.82
C ARG A 54 -13.36 -12.45 -10.81
N ASP A 55 -12.78 -11.89 -9.76
CA ASP A 55 -11.34 -11.75 -9.59
C ASP A 55 -10.70 -13.12 -9.38
N ALA A 56 -10.00 -13.63 -10.40
CA ALA A 56 -9.40 -14.96 -10.37
C ALA A 56 -8.33 -15.10 -9.27
N ASN A 57 -7.71 -14.00 -8.84
CA ASN A 57 -6.78 -14.02 -7.71
C ASN A 57 -7.46 -14.47 -6.41
N PHE A 58 -8.78 -14.27 -6.27
CA PHE A 58 -9.54 -14.69 -5.10
C PHE A 58 -10.25 -16.03 -5.28
N VAL A 59 -10.36 -16.53 -6.51
CA VAL A 59 -11.02 -17.80 -6.88
C VAL A 59 -10.01 -18.94 -6.97
N SER A 60 -8.98 -18.76 -7.79
CA SER A 60 -7.94 -19.74 -8.09
C SER A 60 -6.58 -19.04 -8.07
N PRO A 61 -6.11 -18.63 -6.87
CA PRO A 61 -4.92 -17.79 -6.74
C PRO A 61 -3.68 -18.49 -7.34
N PRO A 62 -2.91 -17.80 -8.18
CA PRO A 62 -1.58 -18.28 -8.53
C PRO A 62 -0.65 -18.26 -7.31
N ALA A 63 0.42 -19.05 -7.34
CA ALA A 63 1.31 -19.22 -6.18
C ALA A 63 1.91 -17.90 -5.66
N TRP A 64 2.18 -16.95 -6.55
CA TRP A 64 2.70 -15.63 -6.18
C TRP A 64 1.69 -14.79 -5.38
N PHE A 65 0.38 -15.01 -5.55
CA PHE A 65 -0.64 -14.27 -4.81
C PHE A 65 -0.62 -14.63 -3.32
N MET A 66 -0.36 -15.91 -3.00
CA MET A 66 -0.17 -16.35 -1.61
C MET A 66 1.06 -15.71 -0.97
N LEU A 67 2.16 -15.57 -1.73
CA LEU A 67 3.33 -14.82 -1.26
C LEU A 67 2.95 -13.37 -0.93
N TYR A 68 2.13 -12.72 -1.74
CA TYR A 68 1.67 -11.35 -1.48
C TYR A 68 0.81 -11.26 -0.22
N SER A 69 -0.11 -12.20 0.03
CA SER A 69 -0.83 -12.25 1.33
C SER A 69 0.11 -12.37 2.53
N TRP A 70 1.22 -13.12 2.42
CA TRP A 70 2.22 -13.19 3.49
C TRP A 70 2.99 -11.88 3.67
N LEU A 71 3.31 -11.18 2.57
CA LEU A 71 3.92 -9.85 2.61
C LEU A 71 2.96 -8.82 3.24
N GLU A 72 1.66 -8.93 2.97
CA GLU A 72 0.63 -8.10 3.60
C GLU A 72 0.64 -8.31 5.13
N LEU A 73 0.66 -9.56 5.59
CA LEU A 73 0.67 -9.87 7.02
C LEU A 73 1.97 -9.45 7.73
N PHE A 74 3.13 -9.82 7.20
CA PHE A 74 4.40 -9.66 7.90
C PHE A 74 5.09 -8.33 7.66
N TYR A 75 4.75 -7.62 6.60
CA TYR A 75 5.36 -6.33 6.29
C TYR A 75 4.32 -5.20 6.27
N HIS A 76 3.24 -5.29 5.49
CA HIS A 76 2.30 -4.17 5.36
C HIS A 76 1.53 -3.90 6.65
N ALA A 77 0.98 -4.92 7.31
CA ALA A 77 0.22 -4.73 8.55
C ALA A 77 1.05 -4.08 9.68
N PRO A 78 2.22 -4.61 10.09
CA PRO A 78 3.01 -3.98 11.16
C PRO A 78 3.52 -2.60 10.75
N LEU A 79 3.89 -2.41 9.48
CA LEU A 79 4.34 -1.10 9.02
C LEU A 79 3.22 -0.08 8.99
N SER A 80 2.01 -0.46 8.58
CA SER A 80 0.84 0.44 8.53
C SER A 80 0.47 0.92 9.94
N ILE A 81 0.50 0.02 10.93
CA ILE A 81 0.29 0.35 12.34
C ILE A 81 1.35 1.34 12.83
N TRP A 82 2.62 1.07 12.53
CA TRP A 82 3.72 1.98 12.87
C TRP A 82 3.59 3.34 12.16
N ALA A 83 3.20 3.35 10.88
CA ALA A 83 3.11 4.53 10.04
C ALA A 83 2.10 5.54 10.59
N ILE A 84 0.98 5.09 11.16
CA ILE A 84 -0.01 5.97 11.80
C ILE A 84 0.66 6.81 12.91
N GLY A 85 1.34 6.13 13.85
CA GLY A 85 2.03 6.82 14.94
C GLY A 85 3.20 7.68 14.45
N ALA A 86 3.95 7.19 13.46
CA ALA A 86 5.09 7.88 12.87
C ALA A 86 4.68 9.16 12.13
N LEU A 87 3.58 9.14 11.37
CA LEU A 87 3.05 10.30 10.66
C LEU A 87 2.52 11.36 11.65
N LEU A 88 1.80 10.95 12.70
CA LEU A 88 1.29 11.84 13.73
C LEU A 88 2.42 12.63 14.42
N ARG A 89 3.55 11.96 14.69
CA ARG A 89 4.73 12.56 15.33
C ARG A 89 5.81 13.06 14.36
N ASP A 90 5.52 13.17 13.07
CA ASP A 90 6.47 13.65 12.04
C ASP A 90 7.84 12.95 12.11
N ASP A 91 7.83 11.62 12.27
CA ASP A 91 9.04 10.83 12.52
C ASP A 91 10.01 10.93 11.33
N PRO A 92 11.29 11.27 11.55
CA PRO A 92 12.24 11.47 10.46
C PRO A 92 12.50 10.21 9.62
N ARG A 93 12.12 9.02 10.11
CA ARG A 93 12.26 7.75 9.42
C ARG A 93 11.12 7.45 8.44
N VAL A 94 10.02 8.20 8.48
CA VAL A 94 8.85 8.03 7.59
C VAL A 94 9.27 7.89 6.12
N PRO A 95 10.15 8.75 5.55
CA PRO A 95 10.52 8.63 4.14
C PRO A 95 11.17 7.31 3.75
N GLY A 96 12.03 6.73 4.60
CA GLY A 96 12.67 5.45 4.28
C GLY A 96 11.66 4.31 4.24
N HIS A 97 10.83 4.21 5.27
CA HIS A 97 9.87 3.12 5.40
C HIS A 97 8.71 3.21 4.41
N LEU A 98 8.13 4.40 4.21
CA LEU A 98 7.04 4.57 3.25
C LEU A 98 7.52 4.41 1.81
N LEU A 99 8.79 4.71 1.49
CA LEU A 99 9.34 4.41 0.17
C LEU A 99 9.36 2.90 -0.10
N ALA A 100 9.89 2.11 0.84
CA ALA A 100 9.94 0.66 0.69
C ALA A 100 8.53 0.05 0.59
N TYR A 101 7.59 0.52 1.42
CA TYR A 101 6.17 0.16 1.33
C TYR A 101 5.56 0.48 -0.03
N ALA A 102 5.74 1.72 -0.48
CA ALA A 102 5.18 2.21 -1.74
C ALA A 102 5.71 1.41 -2.94
N MET A 103 7.01 1.11 -2.97
CA MET A 103 7.60 0.31 -4.04
C MET A 103 7.06 -1.11 -4.04
N GLN A 104 7.01 -1.77 -2.88
CA GLN A 104 6.47 -3.12 -2.78
C GLN A 104 5.00 -3.16 -3.21
N THR A 105 4.17 -2.27 -2.65
CA THR A 105 2.73 -2.19 -2.97
C THR A 105 2.50 -1.87 -4.45
N ALA A 106 3.30 -0.99 -5.05
CA ALA A 106 3.21 -0.70 -6.48
C ALA A 106 3.51 -1.93 -7.33
N VAL A 107 4.54 -2.72 -6.99
CA VAL A 107 4.89 -3.94 -7.71
C VAL A 107 3.79 -4.99 -7.56
N THR A 108 3.37 -5.32 -6.34
CA THR A 108 2.33 -6.34 -6.11
C THR A 108 1.01 -5.98 -6.79
N THR A 109 0.59 -4.72 -6.67
CA THR A 109 -0.64 -4.22 -7.30
C THR A 109 -0.52 -4.20 -8.83
N ALA A 110 0.62 -3.77 -9.37
CA ALA A 110 0.86 -3.79 -10.82
C ALA A 110 0.88 -5.22 -11.37
N THR A 111 1.40 -6.19 -10.62
CA THR A 111 1.33 -7.61 -10.99
C THR A 111 -0.12 -8.08 -11.06
N CYS A 112 -0.96 -7.78 -10.07
CA CYS A 112 -2.39 -8.12 -10.12
C CYS A 112 -3.11 -7.44 -11.31
N ILE A 113 -2.78 -6.18 -11.61
CA ILE A 113 -3.33 -5.46 -12.76
C ILE A 113 -2.92 -6.12 -14.08
N ALA A 114 -1.63 -6.39 -14.26
CA ALA A 114 -1.14 -7.07 -15.45
C ALA A 114 -1.82 -8.43 -15.64
N ASP A 115 -2.00 -9.17 -14.54
CA ASP A 115 -2.65 -10.48 -14.57
C ASP A 115 -4.12 -10.37 -15.00
N PHE A 116 -4.95 -9.54 -14.35
CA PHE A 116 -6.37 -9.45 -14.75
C PHE A 116 -6.60 -8.86 -16.13
N LEU A 117 -5.69 -7.99 -16.60
CA LEU A 117 -5.74 -7.48 -17.96
C LEU A 117 -5.48 -8.58 -19.00
N SER A 118 -4.72 -9.62 -18.63
CA SER A 118 -4.42 -10.77 -19.48
C SER A 118 -5.57 -11.79 -19.58
N TRP A 119 -6.49 -11.82 -18.61
CA TRP A 119 -7.59 -12.79 -18.61
C TRP A 119 -8.56 -12.56 -19.78
N GLU A 120 -8.84 -13.61 -20.55
CA GLU A 120 -9.74 -13.56 -21.70
C GLU A 120 -11.23 -13.63 -21.30
N ASP A 121 -11.51 -14.23 -20.13
CA ASP A 121 -12.87 -14.49 -19.63
C ASP A 121 -13.59 -13.26 -19.06
N LEU A 122 -12.91 -12.11 -18.98
CA LEU A 122 -13.46 -10.83 -18.53
C LEU A 122 -13.68 -9.89 -19.72
N SER A 123 -14.90 -9.37 -19.83
CA SER A 123 -15.20 -8.28 -20.75
C SER A 123 -14.44 -7.00 -20.38
N GLY A 124 -14.27 -6.09 -21.34
CA GLY A 124 -13.62 -4.80 -21.09
C GLY A 124 -14.32 -3.98 -19.98
N LYS A 125 -15.64 -4.11 -19.83
CA LYS A 125 -16.38 -3.45 -18.74
C LYS A 125 -16.07 -4.05 -17.38
N GLU A 126 -16.03 -5.38 -17.26
CA GLU A 126 -15.64 -6.05 -16.02
C GLU A 126 -14.21 -5.70 -15.62
N LYS A 127 -13.28 -5.63 -16.58
CA LYS A 127 -11.89 -5.17 -16.34
C LYS A 127 -11.84 -3.73 -15.80
N VAL A 128 -12.71 -2.84 -16.29
CA VAL A 128 -12.81 -1.47 -15.77
C VAL A 128 -13.36 -1.47 -14.34
N GLU A 129 -14.40 -2.25 -14.05
CA GLU A 129 -14.95 -2.36 -12.68
C GLU A 129 -13.92 -2.91 -11.69
N LEU A 130 -13.16 -3.94 -12.08
CA LEU A 130 -12.06 -4.47 -11.29
C LEU A 130 -10.93 -3.44 -11.14
N GLY A 131 -10.61 -2.72 -12.21
CA GLY A 131 -9.63 -1.64 -12.20
C GLY A 131 -9.93 -0.52 -11.20
N LYS A 132 -11.21 -0.23 -10.92
CA LYS A 132 -11.59 0.76 -9.89
C LYS A 132 -11.14 0.35 -8.47
N LEU A 133 -10.88 -0.94 -8.24
CA LEU A 133 -10.36 -1.42 -6.97
C LEU A 133 -8.83 -1.30 -6.93
N TYR A 134 -8.11 -1.76 -7.96
CA TYR A 134 -6.65 -1.83 -7.95
C TYR A 134 -5.95 -0.51 -8.31
N VAL A 135 -6.47 0.23 -9.31
CA VAL A 135 -5.80 1.43 -9.84
C VAL A 135 -5.62 2.54 -8.80
N PRO A 136 -6.60 2.82 -7.90
CA PRO A 136 -6.38 3.79 -6.83
C PRO A 136 -5.23 3.41 -5.89
N TYR A 137 -5.09 2.13 -5.53
CA TYR A 137 -3.97 1.66 -4.69
C TYR A 137 -2.62 1.84 -5.39
N LEU A 138 -2.55 1.51 -6.67
CA LEU A 138 -1.34 1.74 -7.47
C LEU A 138 -1.00 3.23 -7.54
N ALA A 139 -2.00 4.09 -7.80
CA ALA A 139 -1.81 5.53 -7.90
C ALA A 139 -1.30 6.14 -6.58
N VAL A 140 -1.91 5.77 -5.45
CA VAL A 140 -1.46 6.22 -4.11
C VAL A 140 -0.05 5.73 -3.83
N SER A 141 0.28 4.48 -4.18
CA SER A 141 1.60 3.89 -3.96
C SER A 141 2.68 4.61 -4.79
N VAL A 142 2.44 4.84 -6.08
CA VAL A 142 3.38 5.57 -6.94
C VAL A 142 3.58 7.01 -6.44
N PHE A 143 2.49 7.70 -6.09
CA PHE A 143 2.58 9.05 -5.54
C PHE A 143 3.38 9.10 -4.23
N MET A 144 3.09 8.19 -3.30
CA MET A 144 3.80 8.06 -2.03
C MET A 144 5.29 7.78 -2.27
N GLY A 145 5.62 6.85 -3.18
CA GLY A 145 7.01 6.51 -3.51
C GLY A 145 7.79 7.70 -4.04
N LEU A 146 7.24 8.44 -5.00
CA LEU A 146 7.89 9.64 -5.54
C LEU A 146 8.06 10.74 -4.49
N ASP A 147 7.07 10.95 -3.63
CA ASP A 147 7.14 11.92 -2.54
C ASP A 147 8.22 11.55 -1.52
N MET A 148 8.28 10.28 -1.10
CA MET A 148 9.28 9.80 -0.14
C MET A 148 10.70 9.84 -0.71
N LEU A 149 10.87 9.46 -1.98
CA LEU A 149 12.14 9.56 -2.70
C LEU A 149 12.61 11.03 -2.77
N GLY A 150 11.72 11.95 -3.10
CA GLY A 150 12.02 13.39 -3.10
C GLY A 150 12.47 13.90 -1.73
N ARG A 151 11.78 13.51 -0.66
CA ARG A 151 12.16 13.89 0.72
C ARG A 151 13.53 13.33 1.12
N LEU A 152 13.83 12.09 0.76
CA LEU A 152 15.14 11.47 1.03
C LEU A 152 16.26 12.18 0.26
N ASN A 153 16.05 12.46 -1.03
CA ASN A 153 17.03 13.16 -1.86
C ASN A 153 17.31 14.58 -1.36
N ALA A 154 16.29 15.29 -0.87
CA ALA A 154 16.47 16.60 -0.25
C ALA A 154 17.33 16.52 1.03
N LYS A 155 17.10 15.51 1.88
CA LYS A 155 17.92 15.29 3.09
C LYS A 155 19.37 14.94 2.75
N LEU A 156 19.60 14.05 1.78
CA LEU A 156 20.95 13.67 1.34
C LEU A 156 21.71 14.84 0.72
N SER A 157 21.03 15.64 -0.11
CA SER A 157 21.61 16.86 -0.69
C SER A 157 21.97 17.89 0.39
N SER A 158 21.10 18.09 1.38
CA SER A 158 21.40 18.95 2.53
C SER A 158 22.55 18.43 3.39
N GLY A 159 22.67 17.11 3.56
CA GLY A 159 23.79 16.50 4.31
C GLY A 159 25.13 16.67 3.58
N ARG A 160 25.14 16.53 2.25
CA ARG A 160 26.33 16.80 1.41
C ARG A 160 26.81 18.25 1.49
N LEU A 161 25.90 19.22 1.57
CA LEU A 161 26.27 20.64 1.76
C LEU A 161 26.90 20.92 3.13
N VAL A 162 26.59 20.11 4.15
CA VAL A 162 27.19 20.24 5.49
C VAL A 162 28.57 19.60 5.54
N ASP A 163 28.76 18.46 4.87
CA ASP A 163 30.01 17.68 4.88
C ASP A 163 31.05 18.19 3.86
N GLY A 164 30.60 18.90 2.81
CA GLY A 164 31.44 19.63 1.85
C GLY A 164 31.33 21.14 2.04
N ARG A 165 32.13 21.72 2.94
CA ARG A 165 32.17 23.17 3.25
C ARG A 165 31.84 24.09 2.06
N LEU A 166 30.76 24.88 2.20
CA LEU A 166 30.77 26.33 1.96
C LEU A 166 29.76 27.00 2.88
N LYS A 167 30.23 27.44 4.05
CA LYS A 167 29.63 28.53 4.83
C LYS A 167 30.65 29.67 4.90
N LYS A 168 30.59 30.59 3.92
CA LYS A 168 30.95 32.01 4.13
C LYS A 168 29.59 32.67 4.40
N GLY A 169 29.22 33.06 5.61
CA GLY A 169 29.95 33.96 6.50
C GLY A 169 29.34 35.35 6.28
N ASN A 170 28.31 35.69 7.05
CA ASN A 170 27.91 37.07 7.35
C ASN A 170 28.08 37.26 8.84
#